data_AF-A0A3S3NVZ0-F1
#
_entry.id   AF-A0A3S3NVZ0-F1
#
_cell.length_a   1.000
_cell.length_b   1.000
_cell.length_c   1.000
_cell.angle_alpha   90.00
_cell.angle_beta   90.00
_cell.angle_gamma   90.00
#
_symmetry.space_group_name_H-M   'P 1'
#
loop_
_entity.id
_entity.type
_entity.pdbx_description
1 polymer ?
#
loop_
_entity_poly.entity_id
_entity_poly.type
_entity_poly.pdbx_seq_one_letter_code
_entity_poly.pdbx_strand_id
1 'polypeptide(L)'
;MSSRHIPGKPHRVANFVLYHFDSPPEKSLYLKDRYKLDSDILRAKIISKDKHIEPDYKCTLEEESLPPSYRKTVQELLNKKPKEYGLPTKPPKQEYEF
;
A
#
# COMPACT_ATOMS: atom_id res chain seq x y z
N MET A 1 -4.48 23.47 -7.41
CA MET A 1 -5.96 23.39 -7.49
C MET A 1 -6.40 22.13 -6.77
N SER A 2 -7.02 22.25 -5.59
CA SER A 2 -7.52 21.09 -4.83
C SER A 2 -8.78 20.55 -5.51
N SER A 3 -8.66 19.41 -6.20
CA SER A 3 -9.78 18.74 -6.84
C SER A 3 -10.61 18.06 -5.75
N ARG A 4 -11.69 18.71 -5.31
CA ARG A 4 -12.68 18.08 -4.42
C ARG A 4 -13.24 16.81 -5.09
N HIS A 5 -13.56 15.81 -4.26
CA HIS A 5 -14.24 14.60 -4.73
C HIS A 5 -15.61 14.96 -5.31
N ILE A 6 -15.91 14.42 -6.49
CA ILE A 6 -17.21 14.55 -7.14
C ILE A 6 -17.75 13.13 -7.30
N PRO A 7 -18.88 12.78 -6.67
CA PRO A 7 -19.49 11.47 -6.83
C PRO A 7 -19.71 11.14 -8.31
N GLY A 8 -19.32 9.94 -8.73
CA GLY A 8 -19.47 9.46 -10.11
C GLY A 8 -18.32 9.79 -11.07
N LYS A 9 -17.28 10.52 -10.63
CA LYS A 9 -16.09 10.76 -11.46
C LYS A 9 -14.98 9.74 -11.15
N PRO A 10 -14.32 9.14 -12.16
CA PRO A 10 -13.19 8.25 -11.90
C PRO A 10 -11.99 9.04 -11.37
N HIS A 11 -11.44 8.59 -10.24
CA HIS A 11 -10.22 9.13 -9.65
C HIS A 11 -9.00 8.33 -10.11
N ARG A 12 -8.00 9.01 -10.68
CA ARG A 12 -6.73 8.39 -11.14
C ARG A 12 -5.61 8.48 -10.11
N VAL A 13 -5.70 9.42 -9.18
CA VAL A 13 -4.69 9.68 -8.14
C VAL A 13 -5.39 9.81 -6.80
N ALA A 14 -4.80 9.21 -5.77
CA ALA A 14 -5.30 9.26 -4.40
C ALA A 14 -4.14 9.09 -3.39
N ASN A 15 -4.36 9.59 -2.18
CA ASN A 15 -3.45 9.38 -1.06
C ASN A 15 -3.90 8.16 -0.24
N PHE A 16 -2.93 7.38 0.24
CA PHE A 16 -3.18 6.29 1.16
C PHE A 16 -2.72 6.71 2.55
N VAL A 17 -3.60 6.52 3.55
CA VAL A 17 -3.30 6.78 4.95
C VAL A 17 -3.55 5.50 5.72
N LEU A 18 -2.54 5.06 6.49
CA LEU A 18 -2.72 4.03 7.50
C LEU A 18 -2.44 4.64 8.87
N TYR A 19 -3.30 4.32 9.82
CA TYR A 19 -3.11 4.68 11.22
C TYR A 19 -3.64 3.56 12.11
N HIS A 20 -3.12 3.53 13.34
CA HIS A 20 -3.58 2.62 14.38
C HIS A 20 -4.37 3.40 15.41
N PHE A 21 -5.47 2.80 15.87
CA PHE A 21 -6.29 3.37 16.91
C PHE A 21 -6.92 2.25 17.74
N ASP A 22 -7.16 2.53 19.00
CA ASP A 22 -7.88 1.65 19.91
C ASP A 22 -9.31 2.17 20.08
N SER A 23 -10.30 1.29 19.92
CA SER A 23 -11.71 1.65 20.00
C SER A 23 -12.56 0.44 20.36
N PRO A 24 -13.67 0.63 21.10
CA PRO A 24 -14.73 -0.37 21.21
C PRO A 24 -15.23 -0.83 19.82
N PRO A 25 -15.65 -2.10 19.67
CA PRO A 25 -16.16 -2.63 18.40
C PRO A 25 -17.38 -1.88 17.84
N GLU A 26 -18.29 -1.44 18.71
CA GLU A 26 -19.48 -0.68 18.29
C GLU A 26 -19.10 0.65 17.64
N LYS A 27 -18.11 1.35 18.23
CA LYS A 27 -17.61 2.61 17.68
C LYS A 27 -16.85 2.41 16.38
N SER A 28 -16.17 1.29 16.18
CA SER A 28 -15.47 1.02 14.92
C SER A 28 -16.44 0.77 13.76
N LEU A 29 -17.55 0.08 14.00
CA LEU A 29 -18.64 -0.06 13.02
C LEU A 29 -19.25 1.30 12.67
N TYR A 30 -19.54 2.13 13.69
CA TYR A 30 -20.03 3.49 13.47
C TYR A 30 -19.09 4.34 12.62
N LEU A 31 -17.77 4.30 12.89
CA LEU A 31 -16.76 5.00 12.09
C LEU A 31 -16.76 4.53 10.64
N LYS A 32 -16.86 3.22 10.42
CA LYS A 32 -16.93 2.64 9.07
C LYS A 32 -18.09 3.21 8.26
N ASP A 33 -19.25 3.39 8.87
CA ASP A 33 -20.41 3.95 8.18
C ASP A 33 -20.29 5.46 7.97
N ARG A 34 -19.67 6.19 8.91
CA ARG A 34 -19.35 7.60 8.73
C ARG A 34 -18.37 7.84 7.57
N TYR A 35 -17.33 7.01 7.43
CA TYR A 35 -16.36 7.17 6.33
C TYR A 35 -16.96 6.96 4.94
N LYS A 36 -18.07 6.21 4.80
CA LYS A 36 -18.77 6.07 3.52
C LYS A 36 -19.51 7.34 3.09
N LEU A 37 -19.87 8.17 4.06
CA LEU A 37 -20.60 9.42 3.83
C LEU A 37 -19.65 10.61 3.61
N ASP A 38 -18.37 10.42 3.88
CA ASP A 38 -17.35 11.45 3.69
C ASP A 38 -16.94 11.52 2.22
N SER A 39 -17.05 12.71 1.62
CA SER A 39 -16.69 12.90 0.22
C SER A 39 -15.19 12.76 -0.01
N ASP A 40 -14.34 13.08 0.96
CA ASP A 40 -12.89 13.08 0.74
C ASP A 40 -12.29 11.67 0.85
N ILE A 41 -13.06 10.70 1.34
CA ILE A 41 -12.65 9.31 1.49
C ILE A 41 -13.21 8.47 0.35
N LEU A 42 -12.32 8.07 -0.57
CA LEU A 42 -12.71 7.17 -1.66
C LEU A 42 -12.97 5.73 -1.16
N ARG A 43 -12.14 5.24 -0.23
CA ARG A 43 -12.21 3.89 0.34
C ARG A 43 -11.65 3.88 1.76
N ALA A 44 -12.37 3.26 2.68
CA ALA A 44 -11.92 3.01 4.05
C ALA A 44 -12.12 1.54 4.44
N LYS A 45 -11.14 0.97 5.15
CA LYS A 45 -11.22 -0.36 5.72
C LYS A 45 -10.68 -0.33 7.14
N ILE A 46 -11.47 -0.82 8.09
CA ILE A 46 -11.04 -1.05 9.46
C ILE A 46 -10.76 -2.54 9.59
N ILE A 47 -9.56 -2.87 10.05
CA ILE A 47 -9.07 -4.24 10.18
C ILE A 47 -8.67 -4.43 11.64
N SER A 48 -9.19 -5.48 12.27
CA SER A 48 -8.74 -5.88 13.60
C SER A 48 -7.30 -6.37 13.52
N LYS A 49 -6.43 -5.89 14.42
CA LYS A 49 -5.09 -6.45 14.55
C LYS A 49 -5.17 -7.91 14.96
N ASP A 50 -4.26 -8.71 14.43
CA ASP A 50 -4.10 -10.09 14.90
C ASP A 50 -3.73 -10.07 16.39
N LYS A 51 -4.28 -11.01 17.15
CA LYS A 51 -3.96 -11.20 18.56
C LYS A 51 -2.72 -12.06 18.75
N HIS A 52 -2.30 -12.79 17.70
CA HIS A 52 -1.15 -13.67 17.73
C HIS A 52 0.00 -13.02 16.97
N ILE A 53 0.49 -11.93 17.54
CA ILE A 53 1.69 -11.26 17.07
C ILE A 53 2.87 -11.89 17.83
N GLU A 54 3.87 -12.37 17.11
CA GLU A 54 5.11 -12.85 17.71
C GLU A 54 5.75 -11.74 18.57
N PRO A 55 6.37 -12.07 19.72
CA PRO A 55 6.88 -11.06 20.65
C PRO A 55 7.94 -10.13 20.02
N ASP A 56 8.59 -10.60 18.96
CA ASP A 56 9.63 -9.95 18.17
C ASP A 56 9.12 -9.44 16.81
N TYR A 57 7.80 -9.35 16.62
CA TYR A 57 7.20 -8.78 15.42
C TYR A 57 7.63 -7.33 15.22
N LYS A 58 8.34 -7.10 14.11
CA LYS A 58 8.71 -5.78 13.64
C LYS A 58 7.76 -5.36 12.52
N CYS A 59 7.11 -4.22 12.69
CA CYS A 59 6.27 -3.65 11.63
C CYS A 59 7.15 -3.29 10.40
N THR A 60 6.96 -3.99 9.28
CA THR A 60 7.68 -3.78 8.01
C THR A 60 6.94 -2.87 7.04
N LEU A 61 5.75 -2.39 7.41
CA LEU A 61 4.89 -1.64 6.50
C LEU A 61 5.57 -0.38 5.93
N GLU A 62 6.36 0.32 6.72
CA GLU A 62 7.09 1.50 6.23
C GLU A 62 7.99 1.13 5.06
N GLU A 63 8.74 0.03 5.18
CA GLU A 63 9.59 -0.49 4.11
C GLU A 63 8.77 -0.99 2.91
N GLU A 64 7.61 -1.60 3.15
CA GLU A 64 6.69 -2.07 2.10
C GLU A 64 5.98 -0.94 1.36
N SER A 65 5.78 0.20 2.02
CA SER A 65 5.12 1.38 1.44
C SER A 65 6.00 2.11 0.43
N LEU A 66 7.32 1.88 0.49
CA LEU A 66 8.27 2.45 -0.46
C LEU A 66 7.97 1.95 -1.89
N PRO A 67 8.29 2.75 -2.92
CA PRO A 67 8.23 2.29 -4.29
C PRO A 67 9.11 1.04 -4.48
N PRO A 68 8.76 0.11 -5.39
CA PRO A 68 9.46 -1.16 -5.55
C PRO A 68 10.99 -1.04 -5.67
N SER A 69 11.50 -0.02 -6.36
CA SER A 69 12.94 0.25 -6.52
C SER A 69 13.68 0.54 -5.21
N TYR A 70 12.99 1.06 -4.20
CA TYR A 70 13.56 1.42 -2.90
C TYR A 70 13.36 0.35 -1.84
N ARG A 71 12.56 -0.69 -2.13
CA ARG A 71 12.34 -1.79 -1.19
C ARG A 71 13.58 -2.65 -1.09
N LYS A 72 14.08 -2.88 0.13
CA LYS A 72 15.28 -3.69 0.39
C LYS A 72 15.20 -5.08 -0.21
N THR A 73 14.05 -5.75 -0.04
CA THR A 73 13.81 -7.10 -0.58
C THR A 73 13.90 -7.13 -2.11
N VAL A 74 13.44 -6.09 -2.80
CA VAL A 74 13.53 -5.98 -4.26
C VAL A 74 14.96 -5.67 -4.69
N GLN A 75 15.67 -4.80 -3.98
CA GLN A 75 17.08 -4.51 -4.25
C GLN A 75 17.95 -5.76 -4.09
N GLU A 76 17.72 -6.55 -3.04
CA GLU A 76 18.39 -7.83 -2.84
C GLU A 76 18.15 -8.80 -4.00
N LEU A 77 16.91 -8.88 -4.51
CA LEU A 77 16.58 -9.70 -5.67
C LEU A 77 17.29 -9.22 -6.94
N LEU A 78 17.39 -7.91 -7.17
CA LEU A 78 18.09 -7.32 -8.31
C LEU A 78 19.61 -7.54 -8.23
N ASN A 79 20.16 -7.55 -7.02
CA ASN A 79 21.59 -7.74 -6.76
C ASN A 79 22.01 -9.22 -6.80
N LYS A 80 21.07 -10.15 -6.60
CA LYS A 80 21.31 -11.58 -6.84
C LYS A 80 21.56 -11.82 -8.33
N LYS A 81 22.67 -12.49 -8.65
CA LYS A 81 23.11 -12.67 -10.04
C LYS A 81 22.09 -13.52 -10.82
N PRO A 82 21.70 -13.13 -12.05
CA PRO A 82 20.79 -13.92 -12.90
C PRO A 82 21.25 -15.36 -13.15
N LYS A 83 22.55 -15.63 -12.97
CA LYS A 83 23.18 -16.94 -13.15
C LYS A 83 22.66 -18.02 -12.19
N GLU A 84 22.15 -17.66 -11.01
CA GLU A 84 21.57 -18.63 -10.06
C GLU A 84 20.15 -19.09 -10.45
N TYR A 85 19.45 -18.35 -11.31
CA TYR A 85 18.06 -18.64 -11.71
C TYR A 85 17.90 -18.94 -13.22
N GLY A 86 18.99 -19.05 -13.97
CA GLY A 86 18.95 -19.32 -15.42
C GLY A 86 18.32 -18.20 -16.26
N LEU A 87 18.18 -16.99 -15.71
CA LEU A 87 17.55 -15.86 -16.40
C LEU A 87 18.56 -15.13 -17.31
N PRO A 88 18.15 -14.68 -18.51
CA PRO A 88 19.03 -13.97 -19.43
C PRO A 88 19.56 -12.68 -18.78
N THR A 89 20.88 -12.47 -18.87
CA THR A 89 21.63 -11.40 -18.19
C THR A 89 21.43 -10.00 -18.78
N LYS A 90 20.55 -9.85 -19.77
CA LYS A 90 20.24 -8.57 -20.40
C LYS A 90 18.73 -8.32 -20.31
N PRO A 91 18.29 -7.17 -19.75
CA PRO A 91 16.90 -6.78 -19.92
C PRO A 91 16.61 -6.64 -21.42
N PRO A 92 15.43 -7.10 -21.91
CA PRO A 92 15.02 -6.78 -23.27
C PRO A 92 15.02 -5.26 -23.43
N LYS A 93 15.63 -4.75 -24.50
CA LYS A 93 15.60 -3.32 -24.82
C LYS A 93 14.14 -2.89 -24.91
N GLN A 94 13.66 -2.10 -23.96
CA GLN A 94 12.39 -1.39 -24.12
C GLN A 94 12.71 -0.15 -24.97
N GLU A 95 12.51 -0.27 -26.28
CA GLU A 95 12.40 0.88 -27.17
C GLU A 95 11.06 1.54 -26.87
N TYR A 96 11.09 2.67 -26.15
CA TYR A 96 9.93 3.54 -26.04
C TYR A 96 9.91 4.40 -27.30
N GLU A 97 9.00 4.11 -28.23
CA GLU A 97 8.66 5.05 -29.29
C GLU A 97 7.90 6.23 -28.67
N PHE A 98 8.44 7.44 -28.87
CA PHE A 98 7.78 8.71 -28.54
C PHE A 98 6.91 9.19 -29.69
#